data_AF-A0A653V5G9-F1
#
_entry.id   AF-A0A653V5G9-F1
#
_cell.length_a   1.000
_cell.length_b   1.000
_cell.length_c   1.000
_cell.angle_alpha   90.00
_cell.angle_beta   90.00
_cell.angle_gamma   90.00
#
_symmetry.space_group_name_H-M   'P 1'
#
loop_
_entity.id
_entity.type
_entity.pdbx_description
1 polymer ?
#
loop_
_entity_poly.entity_id
_entity_poly.type
_entity_poly.pdbx_seq_one_letter_code
_entity_poly.pdbx_strand_id
1 'polypeptide(L)'
;MNRREFLSIASVVAIQPASFCLASEARRPMKALVLIDFNGGNDGLNTVIPIADARYHALRPTLAISRHDALPIDARTGLHPSLRQLMPAWHAGECAIVQGVGYAEPNRSHYRAQQIWHTASDANEYRRDAWLARVLVSRSALIHPASTPFDTRSFTASCEAAARVIAANRAQSGVTVIRLTLEGFDTHEHQAARHAALLAQFADGVASLRSALLATGDWRSTLVTTRSEFGRSARENDTRGTDHGAAAPQFMLGGAVRGGLFGEAPRLDRLDGEGGLAAAVDFRRLCATVLDACWAVDCAAVLGRRFEALPVIRA
;
A
#
# COMPACT_ATOMS: atom_id res chain seq x y z
N MET A 1 -76.93 -24.75 -13.08
CA MET A 1 -75.75 -24.75 -13.97
C MET A 1 -75.12 -23.35 -13.90
N ASN A 2 -73.79 -23.25 -14.04
CA ASN A 2 -72.83 -22.17 -13.65
C ASN A 2 -72.23 -22.42 -12.26
N ARG A 3 -71.01 -22.95 -12.05
CA ARG A 3 -69.75 -23.04 -12.83
C ARG A 3 -69.16 -21.68 -13.24
N ARG A 4 -68.61 -20.96 -12.26
CA ARG A 4 -67.42 -20.07 -12.32
C ARG A 4 -67.24 -19.43 -10.94
N GLU A 5 -66.22 -19.86 -10.19
CA GLU A 5 -65.03 -19.04 -9.83
C GLU A 5 -65.28 -18.26 -8.51
N PHE A 6 -64.43 -18.29 -7.49
CA PHE A 6 -63.17 -18.96 -7.21
C PHE A 6 -62.97 -18.75 -5.69
N LEU A 7 -62.78 -19.83 -4.92
CA LEU A 7 -62.46 -19.75 -3.49
C LEU A 7 -61.03 -19.19 -3.33
N SER A 8 -60.90 -17.98 -2.79
CA SER A 8 -59.63 -17.50 -2.25
C SER A 8 -59.63 -17.74 -0.74
N ILE A 9 -59.11 -18.90 -0.34
CA ILE A 9 -58.70 -19.15 1.05
C ILE A 9 -57.31 -18.50 1.18
N ALA A 10 -57.25 -17.37 1.87
CA ALA A 10 -56.01 -16.71 2.23
C ALA A 10 -55.34 -17.51 3.37
N SER A 11 -54.46 -18.45 3.02
CA SER A 11 -53.47 -18.99 3.94
C SER A 11 -52.31 -18.00 4.05
N VAL A 12 -52.22 -17.29 5.17
CA VAL A 12 -51.04 -16.50 5.53
C VAL A 12 -49.92 -17.49 5.86
N VAL A 13 -49.09 -17.81 4.86
CA VAL A 13 -47.77 -18.40 5.09
C VAL A 13 -46.87 -17.24 5.51
N ALA A 14 -46.55 -17.17 6.81
CA ALA A 14 -45.50 -16.31 7.30
C ALA A 14 -44.16 -16.84 6.75
N ILE A 15 -43.74 -16.31 5.61
CA ILE A 15 -42.38 -16.49 5.12
C ILE A 15 -41.49 -15.68 6.05
N GLN A 16 -40.90 -16.35 7.05
CA GLN A 16 -39.76 -15.76 7.73
C GLN A 16 -38.68 -15.53 6.67
N PRO A 17 -38.07 -14.34 6.59
CA PRO A 17 -36.89 -14.20 5.76
C PRO A 17 -35.86 -15.18 6.32
N ALA A 18 -35.55 -16.21 5.54
CA ALA A 18 -34.36 -17.00 5.79
C ALA A 18 -33.21 -16.01 5.73
N SER A 19 -32.67 -15.65 6.90
CA SER A 19 -31.40 -14.97 7.01
C SER A 19 -30.38 -15.90 6.35
N PHE A 20 -30.11 -15.67 5.07
CA PHE A 20 -28.89 -16.13 4.45
C PHE A 20 -27.76 -15.41 5.18
N CYS A 21 -27.32 -15.97 6.30
CA CYS A 21 -25.94 -15.86 6.70
C CYS A 21 -25.15 -16.48 5.56
N LEU A 22 -24.76 -15.65 4.58
CA LEU A 22 -23.56 -15.93 3.82
C LEU A 22 -22.49 -16.10 4.90
N ALA A 23 -22.13 -17.35 5.20
CA ALA A 23 -20.92 -17.61 5.93
C ALA A 23 -19.84 -16.91 5.11
N SER A 24 -19.31 -15.79 5.61
CA SER A 24 -18.12 -15.21 4.99
C SER A 24 -17.10 -16.34 5.05
N GLU A 25 -16.59 -16.79 3.91
CA GLU A 25 -15.46 -17.69 3.92
C GLU A 25 -14.42 -17.08 4.86
N ALA A 26 -14.01 -17.84 5.87
CA ALA A 26 -13.05 -17.34 6.83
C ALA A 26 -11.76 -17.05 6.06
N ARG A 27 -11.44 -15.76 5.93
CA ARG A 27 -10.28 -15.27 5.19
C ARG A 27 -9.02 -16.01 5.65
N ARG A 28 -8.35 -16.69 4.72
CA ARG A 28 -7.10 -17.39 5.04
C ARG A 28 -6.01 -16.36 5.38
N PRO A 29 -5.32 -16.50 6.53
CA PRO A 29 -4.26 -15.57 6.91
C PRO A 29 -3.10 -15.63 5.90
N MET A 30 -2.46 -14.49 5.69
CA MET A 30 -1.25 -14.38 4.88
C MET A 30 -0.10 -15.14 5.57
N LYS A 31 0.71 -15.84 4.79
CA LYS A 31 1.90 -16.57 5.25
C LYS A 31 3.19 -15.77 5.14
N ALA A 32 3.20 -14.75 4.29
CA ALA A 32 4.35 -13.87 4.14
C ALA A 32 3.94 -12.40 4.02
N LEU A 33 4.80 -11.54 4.57
CA LEU A 33 4.71 -10.09 4.51
C LEU A 33 6.03 -9.53 4.00
N VAL A 34 6.00 -8.79 2.90
CA VAL A 34 7.15 -8.05 2.36
C VAL A 34 6.89 -6.55 2.53
N LEU A 35 7.68 -5.90 3.38
CA LEU A 35 7.65 -4.46 3.61
C LEU A 35 8.74 -3.78 2.79
N ILE A 36 8.36 -2.88 1.88
CA ILE A 36 9.31 -2.15 1.04
C ILE A 36 9.36 -0.69 1.46
N ASP A 37 10.51 -0.23 1.93
CA ASP A 37 10.70 1.15 2.35
C ASP A 37 11.30 1.99 1.22
N PHE A 38 10.59 3.05 0.82
CA PHE A 38 11.12 4.12 0.00
C PHE A 38 11.78 5.15 0.90
N ASN A 39 13.11 5.03 1.03
CA ASN A 39 13.90 5.90 1.90
C ASN A 39 14.23 7.20 1.15
N GLY A 40 13.81 8.32 1.73
CA GLY A 40 13.94 9.65 1.18
C GLY A 40 12.62 10.35 0.88
N GLY A 41 11.44 9.73 1.03
CA GLY A 41 10.17 10.42 0.73
C GLY A 41 9.83 10.46 -0.77
N ASN A 42 8.97 9.55 -1.20
CA ASN A 42 8.57 9.39 -2.59
C ASN A 42 7.71 10.56 -3.12
N ASP A 43 8.03 11.05 -4.32
CA ASP A 43 7.17 12.02 -5.02
C ASP A 43 5.87 11.37 -5.48
N GLY A 44 4.81 11.64 -4.75
CA GLY A 44 3.49 11.07 -5.02
C GLY A 44 2.89 11.53 -6.34
N LEU A 45 3.08 12.79 -6.72
CA LEU A 45 2.48 13.37 -7.94
C LEU A 45 3.20 12.93 -9.21
N ASN A 46 4.44 12.47 -9.09
CA ASN A 46 5.17 11.79 -10.16
C ASN A 46 5.17 10.26 -10.01
N THR A 47 4.46 9.68 -9.03
CA THR A 47 4.25 8.22 -8.93
C THR A 47 2.84 7.85 -9.40
N VAL A 48 1.83 8.51 -8.84
CA VAL A 48 0.40 8.39 -9.16
C VAL A 48 -0.08 9.78 -9.61
N ILE A 49 -0.24 9.92 -10.91
CA ILE A 49 -0.27 11.18 -11.62
C ILE A 49 -1.72 11.60 -11.85
N PRO A 50 -2.16 12.79 -11.39
CA PRO A 50 -3.50 13.30 -11.67
C PRO A 50 -3.57 13.87 -13.11
N ILE A 51 -3.50 13.00 -14.11
CA ILE A 51 -3.40 13.33 -15.55
C ILE A 51 -4.55 14.18 -16.11
N ALA A 52 -5.67 14.31 -15.38
CA ALA A 52 -6.79 15.17 -15.75
C ALA A 52 -6.80 16.55 -15.06
N ASP A 53 -5.88 16.81 -14.12
CA ASP A 53 -5.81 18.07 -13.37
C ASP A 53 -4.75 19.00 -13.98
N ALA A 54 -5.20 20.08 -14.65
CA ALA A 54 -4.31 21.04 -15.30
C ALA A 54 -3.33 21.73 -14.32
N ARG A 55 -3.65 21.79 -13.02
CA ARG A 55 -2.77 22.37 -12.00
C ARG A 55 -1.51 21.56 -11.80
N TYR A 56 -1.53 20.27 -12.12
CA TYR A 56 -0.34 19.42 -12.05
C TYR A 56 0.79 20.00 -12.90
N HIS A 57 0.52 20.32 -14.17
CA HIS A 57 1.50 20.94 -15.07
C HIS A 57 1.93 22.34 -14.60
N ALA A 58 1.01 23.13 -14.04
CA ALA A 58 1.33 24.45 -13.51
C ALA A 58 2.22 24.41 -12.25
N LEU A 59 2.09 23.34 -11.45
CA LEU A 59 2.90 23.11 -10.26
C LEU A 59 4.23 22.42 -10.58
N ARG A 60 4.31 21.72 -11.73
CA ARG A 60 5.47 20.93 -12.17
C ARG A 60 5.96 21.31 -13.58
N PRO A 61 6.36 22.57 -13.86
CA PRO A 61 6.82 23.00 -15.19
C PRO A 61 7.85 22.09 -15.86
N THR A 62 8.78 21.51 -15.10
CA THR A 62 9.87 20.66 -15.63
C THR A 62 9.71 19.19 -15.27
N LEU A 63 8.91 18.88 -14.25
CA LEU A 63 8.73 17.53 -13.75
C LEU A 63 7.45 16.85 -14.23
N ALA A 64 6.48 17.60 -14.76
CA ALA A 64 5.20 17.03 -15.15
C ALA A 64 5.35 15.98 -16.26
N ILE A 65 4.69 14.84 -16.07
CA ILE A 65 4.59 13.79 -17.08
C ILE A 65 3.29 13.98 -17.85
N SER A 66 3.37 13.95 -19.17
CA SER A 66 2.20 14.14 -20.03
C SER A 66 1.20 12.99 -19.89
N ARG A 67 -0.08 13.27 -20.15
CA ARG A 67 -1.12 12.23 -20.23
C ARG A 67 -0.79 11.12 -21.24
N HIS A 68 -0.06 11.45 -22.31
CA HIS A 68 0.34 10.49 -23.33
C HIS A 68 1.41 9.51 -22.84
N ASP A 69 2.35 9.99 -22.02
CA ASP A 69 3.46 9.18 -21.55
C ASP A 69 3.12 8.38 -20.28
N ALA A 70 2.21 8.90 -19.47
CA ALA A 70 1.69 8.20 -18.29
C ALA A 70 0.97 6.89 -18.66
N LEU A 71 0.98 5.93 -17.73
CA LEU A 71 0.25 4.68 -17.85
C LEU A 71 -1.18 4.89 -17.29
N PRO A 72 -2.22 5.04 -18.12
CA PRO A 72 -3.55 5.32 -17.60
C PRO A 72 -4.07 4.12 -16.79
N ILE A 73 -4.57 4.40 -15.59
CA ILE A 73 -5.22 3.41 -14.73
C ILE A 73 -6.72 3.70 -14.53
N ASP A 74 -7.13 4.95 -14.77
CA ASP A 74 -8.52 5.34 -15.00
C ASP A 74 -8.58 6.60 -15.91
N ALA A 75 -9.75 7.24 -16.01
CA ALA A 75 -9.95 8.43 -16.84
C ALA A 75 -9.21 9.70 -16.35
N ARG A 76 -8.81 9.75 -15.07
CA ARG A 76 -8.27 10.92 -14.37
C ARG A 76 -6.87 10.71 -13.81
N THR A 77 -6.43 9.47 -13.70
CA THR A 77 -5.24 9.03 -12.98
C THR A 77 -4.39 8.13 -13.85
N GLY A 78 -3.07 8.37 -13.85
CA GLY A 78 -2.08 7.51 -14.49
C GLY A 78 -0.95 7.16 -13.54
N LEU A 79 -0.14 6.17 -13.89
CA LEU A 79 1.11 5.85 -13.21
C LEU A 79 2.30 6.38 -14.01
N HIS A 80 3.41 6.62 -13.30
CA HIS A 80 4.68 6.91 -13.95
C HIS A 80 5.06 5.83 -15.00
N PRO A 81 5.58 6.19 -16.19
CA PRO A 81 5.95 5.23 -17.23
C PRO A 81 6.87 4.10 -16.76
N SER A 82 7.83 4.41 -15.87
CA SER A 82 8.71 3.43 -15.23
C SER A 82 8.01 2.35 -14.42
N LEU A 83 6.75 2.54 -14.03
CA LEU A 83 5.96 1.54 -13.30
C LEU A 83 5.32 0.48 -14.22
N ARG A 84 5.68 0.46 -15.50
CA ARG A 84 5.08 -0.44 -16.52
C ARG A 84 5.08 -1.91 -16.11
N GLN A 85 6.11 -2.39 -15.41
CA GLN A 85 6.18 -3.78 -14.96
C GLN A 85 5.14 -4.15 -13.88
N LEU A 86 4.48 -3.17 -13.25
CA LEU A 86 3.38 -3.42 -12.32
C LEU A 86 2.02 -3.56 -13.02
N MET A 87 1.91 -3.17 -14.30
CA MET A 87 0.64 -3.20 -15.02
C MET A 87 0.01 -4.60 -15.10
N PRO A 88 0.76 -5.71 -15.27
CA PRO A 88 0.17 -7.05 -15.17
C PRO A 88 -0.51 -7.33 -13.82
N ALA A 89 0.07 -6.89 -12.70
CA ALA A 89 -0.55 -7.03 -11.38
C ALA A 89 -1.78 -6.11 -11.23
N TRP A 90 -1.72 -4.89 -11.79
CA TRP A 90 -2.85 -3.98 -11.85
C TRP A 90 -4.03 -4.58 -12.62
N HIS A 91 -3.80 -5.08 -13.84
CA HIS A 91 -4.84 -5.68 -14.68
C HIS A 91 -5.39 -6.98 -14.11
N ALA A 92 -4.58 -7.75 -13.37
CA ALA A 92 -5.06 -8.91 -12.62
C ALA A 92 -5.92 -8.53 -11.39
N GLY A 93 -6.03 -7.24 -11.07
CA GLY A 93 -6.71 -6.76 -9.86
C GLY A 93 -5.97 -7.15 -8.58
N GLU A 94 -4.65 -7.32 -8.64
CA GLU A 94 -3.79 -7.75 -7.52
C GLU A 94 -2.89 -6.63 -6.99
N CYS A 95 -3.12 -5.39 -7.45
CA CYS A 95 -2.39 -4.19 -7.04
C CYS A 95 -3.39 -3.13 -6.56
N ALA A 96 -3.33 -2.80 -5.27
CA ALA A 96 -4.06 -1.70 -4.66
C ALA A 96 -3.12 -0.52 -4.43
N ILE A 97 -3.58 0.68 -4.77
CA ILE A 97 -2.84 1.93 -4.56
C ILE A 97 -3.65 2.79 -3.62
N VAL A 98 -3.08 3.09 -2.46
CA VAL A 98 -3.70 3.92 -1.43
C VAL A 98 -3.11 5.32 -1.53
N GLN A 99 -3.91 6.29 -1.94
CA GLN A 99 -3.50 7.68 -2.12
C GLN A 99 -3.65 8.49 -0.83
N GLY A 100 -2.83 9.54 -0.68
CA GLY A 100 -2.91 10.47 0.44
C GLY A 100 -2.46 9.86 1.78
N VAL A 101 -1.57 8.86 1.76
CA VAL A 101 -1.10 8.21 2.99
C VAL A 101 -0.04 9.08 3.68
N GLY A 102 -0.27 9.37 4.96
CA GLY A 102 0.63 10.14 5.81
C GLY A 102 0.20 10.10 7.28
N TYR A 103 0.57 11.12 8.04
CA TYR A 103 0.16 11.30 9.43
C TYR A 103 0.02 12.79 9.76
N ALA A 104 -0.72 13.09 10.83
CA ALA A 104 -0.86 14.46 11.32
C ALA A 104 0.48 15.01 11.84
N GLU A 105 0.68 16.31 11.67
CA GLU A 105 1.85 17.04 12.17
C GLU A 105 3.20 16.40 11.74
N PRO A 106 3.42 16.19 10.42
CA PRO A 106 4.62 15.56 9.93
C PRO A 106 5.86 16.36 10.33
N ASN A 107 6.83 15.69 10.93
CA ASN A 107 8.15 16.28 11.12
C ASN A 107 8.97 16.03 9.86
N ARG A 108 9.73 17.04 9.45
CA ARG A 108 10.56 17.02 8.23
C ARG A 108 11.88 16.27 8.42
N SER A 109 11.99 15.44 9.45
CA SER A 109 13.19 14.67 9.77
C SER A 109 13.00 13.24 9.27
N HIS A 110 13.84 12.81 8.33
CA HIS A 110 13.89 11.42 7.87
C HIS A 110 13.96 10.44 9.05
N TYR A 111 14.94 10.67 9.93
CA TYR A 111 15.15 9.82 11.10
C TYR A 111 13.88 9.66 11.94
N ARG A 112 13.22 10.78 12.26
CA ARG A 112 12.03 10.74 13.10
C ARG A 112 10.81 10.18 12.35
N ALA A 113 10.65 10.48 11.07
CA ALA A 113 9.60 9.90 10.23
C ALA A 113 9.72 8.37 10.13
N GLN A 114 10.95 7.84 9.97
CA GLN A 114 11.20 6.40 10.02
C GLN A 114 10.81 5.79 11.36
N GLN A 115 11.15 6.45 12.47
CA GLN A 115 10.75 5.99 13.80
C GLN A 115 9.22 5.95 13.96
N ILE A 116 8.50 6.94 13.45
CA ILE A 116 7.04 6.98 13.48
C ILE A 116 6.47 5.78 12.72
N TRP A 117 6.92 5.52 11.49
CA TRP A 117 6.48 4.36 10.71
C TRP A 117 6.89 3.02 11.31
N HIS A 118 8.05 2.97 11.97
CA HIS A 118 8.56 1.75 12.61
C HIS A 118 7.80 1.39 13.88
N THR A 119 7.42 2.40 14.67
CA THR A 119 6.75 2.22 15.97
C THR A 119 5.24 2.37 15.89
N ALA A 120 4.72 2.88 14.78
CA ALA A 120 3.34 3.33 14.60
C ALA A 120 2.89 4.40 15.61
N SER A 121 3.81 5.21 16.14
CA SER A 121 3.54 6.26 17.14
C SER A 121 2.91 7.51 16.53
N ASP A 122 2.27 8.37 17.34
CA ASP A 122 1.98 9.77 16.96
C ASP A 122 3.27 10.60 16.80
N ALA A 123 3.18 11.73 16.10
CA ALA A 123 4.36 12.53 15.74
C ALA A 123 5.13 13.04 16.96
N ASN A 124 4.39 13.37 18.02
CA ASN A 124 4.89 13.80 19.33
C ASN A 124 5.22 12.66 20.31
N GLU A 125 5.01 11.40 19.93
CA GLU A 125 5.20 10.23 20.80
C GLU A 125 6.49 9.47 20.46
N TYR A 126 7.45 9.39 21.38
CA TYR A 126 8.74 8.73 21.17
C TYR A 126 8.73 7.32 21.77
N ARG A 127 8.49 6.32 20.92
CA ARG A 127 8.54 4.91 21.28
C ARG A 127 9.86 4.27 20.88
N ARG A 128 10.24 3.20 21.57
CA ARG A 128 11.44 2.38 21.24
C ARG A 128 11.10 1.05 20.61
N ASP A 129 9.86 0.59 20.78
CA ASP A 129 9.39 -0.72 20.36
C ASP A 129 8.67 -0.64 19.01
N ALA A 130 9.07 -1.51 18.08
CA ALA A 130 8.43 -1.65 16.77
C ALA A 130 7.02 -2.21 16.93
N TRP A 131 6.06 -1.75 16.11
CA TRP A 131 4.70 -2.32 16.16
C TRP A 131 4.68 -3.80 15.76
N LEU A 132 5.54 -4.22 14.83
CA LEU A 132 5.72 -5.64 14.47
C LEU A 132 6.28 -6.47 15.64
N ALA A 133 7.18 -5.91 16.44
CA ALA A 133 7.71 -6.60 17.61
C ALA A 133 6.62 -6.81 18.68
N ARG A 134 5.68 -5.86 18.81
CA ARG A 134 4.52 -6.00 19.70
C ARG A 134 3.54 -7.10 19.27
N VAL A 135 3.51 -7.49 17.99
CA VAL A 135 2.68 -8.62 17.53
C VAL A 135 3.09 -9.92 18.21
N LEU A 136 4.40 -10.15 18.38
CA LEU A 136 4.94 -11.35 19.05
C LEU A 136 4.39 -11.50 20.46
N VAL A 137 4.31 -10.39 21.20
CA VAL A 137 3.79 -10.35 22.57
C VAL A 137 2.28 -10.62 22.60
N SER A 138 1.54 -10.15 21.59
CA SER A 138 0.07 -10.25 21.56
C SER A 138 -0.49 -11.65 21.28
N ARG A 139 0.28 -12.56 20.65
CA ARG A 139 -0.26 -13.85 20.17
C ARG A 139 0.65 -15.07 20.26
N SER A 140 1.85 -14.97 20.83
CA SER A 140 2.89 -15.99 20.60
C SER A 140 3.05 -16.28 19.10
N ALA A 141 2.90 -15.24 18.27
CA ALA A 141 3.06 -15.35 16.83
C ALA A 141 4.53 -15.67 16.53
N LEU A 142 4.77 -16.63 15.64
CA LEU A 142 6.12 -16.84 15.11
C LEU A 142 6.33 -15.87 13.94
N ILE A 143 7.18 -14.87 14.16
CA ILE A 143 7.79 -14.12 13.07
C ILE A 143 9.13 -14.79 12.79
N HIS A 144 9.37 -15.13 11.53
CA HIS A 144 10.69 -15.52 11.07
C HIS A 144 11.35 -14.28 10.45
N PRO A 145 12.12 -13.49 11.24
CA PRO A 145 12.82 -12.34 10.70
C PRO A 145 13.92 -12.84 9.76
N ALA A 146 13.75 -12.61 8.46
CA ALA A 146 14.86 -12.72 7.53
C ALA A 146 15.59 -11.37 7.49
N SER A 147 16.49 -11.19 8.46
CA SER A 147 17.42 -10.06 8.53
C SER A 147 18.82 -10.48 8.08
N THR A 148 18.90 -11.29 7.04
CA THR A 148 20.14 -11.36 6.24
C THR A 148 20.33 -10.00 5.58
N PRO A 149 21.55 -9.43 5.54
CA PRO A 149 21.82 -8.30 4.66
C PRO A 149 21.44 -8.75 3.25
N PHE A 150 20.35 -8.22 2.71
CA PHE A 150 20.04 -8.39 1.30
C PHE A 150 21.03 -7.50 0.54
N ASP A 151 22.18 -8.05 0.21
CA ASP A 151 22.93 -7.61 -0.95
C ASP A 151 23.25 -8.84 -1.78
N THR A 152 22.94 -8.76 -3.09
CA THR A 152 23.83 -9.34 -4.10
C THR A 152 23.65 -8.63 -5.46
N ARG A 153 23.76 -7.29 -5.48
CA ARG A 153 23.95 -6.35 -6.64
C ARG A 153 22.82 -5.37 -7.02
N SER A 154 21.54 -5.63 -6.72
CA SER A 154 20.42 -4.71 -7.09
C SER A 154 19.12 -4.94 -6.28
N PHE A 155 18.18 -4.00 -6.31
CA PHE A 155 16.86 -4.16 -5.65
C PHE A 155 16.07 -5.37 -6.18
N THR A 156 16.17 -5.65 -7.48
CA THR A 156 15.57 -6.85 -8.09
C THR A 156 16.16 -8.14 -7.49
N ALA A 157 17.47 -8.19 -7.29
CA ALA A 157 18.11 -9.35 -6.64
C ALA A 157 17.63 -9.54 -5.18
N SER A 158 17.39 -8.44 -4.46
CA SER A 158 16.79 -8.49 -3.11
C SER A 158 15.36 -9.04 -3.13
N CYS A 159 14.56 -8.68 -4.13
CA CYS A 159 13.22 -9.23 -4.33
C CYS A 159 13.24 -10.73 -4.68
N GLU A 160 14.18 -11.18 -5.51
CA GLU A 160 14.36 -12.61 -5.82
C GLU A 160 14.82 -13.41 -4.60
N ALA A 161 15.70 -12.83 -3.78
CA ALA A 161 16.10 -13.43 -2.51
C ALA A 161 14.93 -13.54 -1.55
N ALA A 162 14.07 -12.51 -1.47
CA ALA A 162 12.84 -12.56 -0.70
C ALA A 162 11.92 -13.70 -1.13
N ALA A 163 11.74 -13.92 -2.46
CA ALA A 163 10.97 -15.05 -2.97
C ALA A 163 11.52 -16.41 -2.52
N ARG A 164 12.85 -16.60 -2.56
CA ARG A 164 13.51 -17.83 -2.09
C ARG A 164 13.30 -18.06 -0.60
N VAL A 165 13.39 -17.00 0.21
CA VAL A 165 13.13 -17.09 1.65
C VAL A 165 11.68 -17.48 1.91
N ILE A 166 10.70 -16.87 1.23
CA ILE A 166 9.29 -17.24 1.38
C ILE A 166 9.06 -18.71 1.03
N ALA A 167 9.58 -19.16 -0.11
CA ALA A 167 9.46 -20.55 -0.54
C ALA A 167 10.10 -21.54 0.46
N ALA A 168 11.25 -21.19 1.05
CA ALA A 168 11.94 -22.02 2.03
C ALA A 168 11.16 -22.14 3.36
N ASN A 169 10.40 -21.12 3.75
CA ASN A 169 9.66 -21.09 5.02
C ASN A 169 8.18 -21.48 4.87
N ARG A 170 7.70 -21.87 3.68
CA ARG A 170 6.27 -22.17 3.39
C ARG A 170 5.61 -23.22 4.29
N ALA A 171 6.42 -24.11 4.88
CA ALA A 171 5.98 -25.19 5.76
C ALA A 171 6.02 -24.81 7.26
N GLN A 172 6.62 -23.68 7.61
CA GLN A 172 6.68 -23.21 8.99
C GLN A 172 5.33 -22.63 9.43
N SER A 173 5.03 -22.76 10.72
CA SER A 173 3.92 -22.06 11.34
C SER A 173 4.30 -20.60 11.58
N GLY A 174 3.39 -19.67 11.30
CA GLY A 174 3.62 -18.23 11.48
C GLY A 174 3.70 -17.47 10.16
N VAL A 175 4.23 -16.24 10.24
CA VAL A 175 4.33 -15.32 9.10
C VAL A 175 5.79 -14.99 8.86
N THR A 176 6.28 -15.27 7.65
CA THR A 176 7.61 -14.82 7.20
C THR A 176 7.55 -13.32 6.94
N VAL A 177 8.31 -12.53 7.69
CA VAL A 177 8.36 -11.06 7.53
C VAL A 177 9.71 -10.68 6.94
N ILE A 178 9.67 -10.03 5.78
CA ILE A 178 10.83 -9.55 5.05
C ILE A 178 10.72 -8.04 4.92
N ARG A 179 11.81 -7.33 5.20
CA ARG A 179 11.91 -5.89 5.00
C ARG A 179 12.98 -5.59 3.97
N LEU A 180 12.60 -4.85 2.93
CA LEU A 180 13.47 -4.37 1.86
C LEU A 180 13.50 -2.85 1.92
N THR A 181 14.63 -2.25 1.56
CA THR A 181 14.77 -0.79 1.45
C THR A 181 15.23 -0.45 0.05
N LEU A 182 14.59 0.54 -0.56
CA LEU A 182 15.03 1.19 -1.79
C LEU A 182 15.39 2.64 -1.47
N GLU A 183 16.66 2.97 -1.63
CA GLU A 183 17.22 4.26 -1.18
C GLU A 183 17.31 5.32 -2.29
N GLY A 184 17.35 6.57 -1.85
CA GLY A 184 17.65 7.72 -2.71
C GLY A 184 16.43 8.37 -3.34
N PHE A 185 15.25 8.20 -2.73
CA PHE A 185 14.09 9.05 -2.98
C PHE A 185 14.27 10.47 -2.40
N ASP A 186 15.44 10.76 -1.82
CA ASP A 186 15.74 12.08 -1.26
C ASP A 186 16.06 13.13 -2.35
N THR A 187 15.12 13.37 -3.27
CA THR A 187 15.38 14.07 -4.53
C THR A 187 15.04 15.56 -4.47
N HIS A 188 15.87 16.34 -3.77
CA HIS A 188 15.74 17.80 -3.67
C HIS A 188 16.17 18.57 -4.91
N GLU A 189 16.89 17.95 -5.84
CA GLU A 189 17.39 18.59 -7.05
C GLU A 189 17.35 17.61 -8.23
N HIS A 190 17.10 18.15 -9.42
CA HIS A 190 17.18 17.43 -10.70
C HIS A 190 16.51 16.04 -10.68
N GLN A 191 15.32 15.96 -10.08
CA GLN A 191 14.79 14.68 -9.60
C GLN A 191 14.34 13.72 -10.70
N ALA A 192 13.95 14.20 -11.88
CA ALA A 192 13.19 13.43 -12.87
C ALA A 192 13.84 12.09 -13.23
N ALA A 193 15.12 12.10 -13.62
CA ALA A 193 15.82 10.88 -14.03
C ALA A 193 16.05 9.91 -12.85
N ARG A 194 16.41 10.45 -11.67
CA ARG A 194 16.65 9.65 -10.47
C ARG A 194 15.37 8.97 -9.99
N HIS A 195 14.28 9.73 -9.88
CA HIS A 195 12.97 9.22 -9.46
C HIS A 195 12.45 8.17 -10.45
N ALA A 196 12.53 8.44 -11.76
CA ALA A 196 12.17 7.47 -12.79
C ALA A 196 12.96 6.16 -12.69
N ALA A 197 14.27 6.22 -12.40
CA ALA A 197 15.12 5.04 -12.24
C ALA A 197 14.79 4.25 -10.95
N LEU A 198 14.39 4.92 -9.87
CA LEU A 198 13.94 4.26 -8.64
C LEU A 198 12.59 3.57 -8.82
N LEU A 199 11.65 4.22 -9.49
CA LEU A 199 10.37 3.60 -9.81
C LEU A 199 10.53 2.40 -10.74
N ALA A 200 11.48 2.44 -11.70
CA ALA A 200 11.81 1.30 -12.54
C ALA A 200 12.35 0.13 -11.70
N GLN A 201 13.33 0.39 -10.82
CA GLN A 201 13.87 -0.63 -9.92
C GLN A 201 12.78 -1.26 -9.04
N PHE A 202 11.89 -0.43 -8.46
CA PHE A 202 10.76 -0.91 -7.68
C PHE A 202 9.85 -1.83 -8.52
N ALA A 203 9.45 -1.37 -9.72
CA ALA A 203 8.56 -2.11 -10.59
C ALA A 203 9.17 -3.44 -11.05
N ASP A 204 10.43 -3.43 -11.49
CA ASP A 204 11.16 -4.62 -11.93
C ASP A 204 11.32 -5.64 -10.79
N GLY A 205 11.71 -5.17 -9.60
CA GLY A 205 11.88 -6.02 -8.44
C GLY A 205 10.58 -6.68 -7.98
N VAL A 206 9.50 -5.91 -7.86
CA VAL A 206 8.19 -6.44 -7.47
C VAL A 206 7.60 -7.37 -8.55
N ALA A 207 7.82 -7.07 -9.84
CA ALA A 207 7.42 -7.96 -10.92
C ALA A 207 8.17 -9.30 -10.86
N SER A 208 9.48 -9.28 -10.59
CA SER A 208 10.29 -10.50 -10.40
C SER A 208 9.82 -11.32 -9.18
N LEU A 209 9.59 -10.66 -8.04
CA LEU A 209 9.02 -11.28 -6.84
C LEU A 209 7.66 -11.94 -7.13
N ARG A 210 6.74 -11.20 -7.78
CA ARG A 210 5.42 -11.72 -8.16
C ARG A 210 5.55 -12.95 -9.07
N SER A 211 6.40 -12.88 -10.10
CA SER A 211 6.63 -13.99 -11.03
C SER A 211 7.11 -15.25 -10.29
N ALA A 212 8.12 -15.10 -9.42
CA ALA A 212 8.66 -16.22 -8.64
C ALA A 212 7.61 -16.83 -7.69
N LEU A 213 6.83 -16.00 -7.00
CA LEU A 213 5.79 -16.47 -6.08
C LEU A 213 4.57 -17.05 -6.78
N LEU A 214 4.27 -16.65 -8.02
CA LEU A 214 3.26 -17.31 -8.85
C LEU A 214 3.73 -18.72 -9.24
N ALA A 215 5.00 -18.87 -9.62
CA ALA A 215 5.57 -20.17 -9.99
C ALA A 215 5.55 -21.19 -8.84
N THR A 216 5.65 -20.74 -7.59
CA THR A 216 5.60 -21.60 -6.41
C THR A 216 4.20 -21.70 -5.77
N GLY A 217 3.23 -20.92 -6.24
CA GLY A 217 1.88 -20.85 -5.69
C GLY A 217 1.74 -20.01 -4.41
N ASP A 218 2.81 -19.34 -3.97
CA ASP A 218 2.87 -18.58 -2.72
C ASP A 218 2.28 -17.16 -2.83
N TRP A 219 2.07 -16.65 -4.05
CA TRP A 219 1.56 -15.28 -4.31
C TRP A 219 0.19 -15.01 -3.67
N ARG A 220 -0.69 -16.02 -3.65
CA ARG A 220 -2.03 -15.91 -3.03
C ARG A 220 -1.96 -15.65 -1.52
N SER A 221 -0.86 -16.07 -0.88
CA SER A 221 -0.66 -15.97 0.57
C SER A 221 0.44 -14.99 0.98
N THR A 222 0.92 -14.17 0.04
CA THR A 222 1.93 -13.15 0.29
C THR A 222 1.30 -11.77 0.15
N LEU A 223 1.57 -10.90 1.12
CA LEU A 223 1.23 -9.48 1.07
C LEU A 223 2.52 -8.66 0.91
N VAL A 224 2.60 -7.87 -0.15
CA VAL A 224 3.65 -6.86 -0.35
C VAL A 224 3.04 -5.50 -0.03
N THR A 225 3.70 -4.66 0.76
CA THR A 225 3.28 -3.26 0.98
C THR A 225 4.46 -2.32 0.99
N THR A 226 4.29 -1.13 0.40
CA THR A 226 5.30 -0.07 0.45
C THR A 226 5.09 0.85 1.64
N ARG A 227 6.14 1.58 2.02
CA ARG A 227 6.12 2.70 2.95
C ARG A 227 7.00 3.82 2.43
N SER A 228 6.56 5.06 2.60
CA SER A 228 7.36 6.26 2.36
C SER A 228 7.32 7.09 3.63
N GLU A 229 8.48 7.51 4.13
CA GLU A 229 8.61 8.27 5.39
C GLU A 229 7.63 9.46 5.44
N PHE A 230 7.53 10.15 4.32
CA PHE A 230 6.61 11.24 4.05
C PHE A 230 6.46 11.39 2.52
N GLY A 231 5.78 12.43 2.05
CA GLY A 231 5.64 12.75 0.63
C GLY A 231 6.57 13.85 0.16
N ARG A 232 6.31 14.33 -1.05
CA ARG A 232 6.97 15.52 -1.60
C ARG A 232 5.98 16.65 -1.80
N SER A 233 6.48 17.88 -1.73
CA SER A 233 5.75 19.11 -2.03
C SER A 233 5.09 19.03 -3.41
N ALA A 234 3.93 19.66 -3.58
CA ALA A 234 3.18 19.59 -4.83
C ALA A 234 3.81 20.47 -5.93
N ARG A 235 4.41 21.58 -5.53
CA ARG A 235 5.15 22.49 -6.41
C ARG A 235 6.61 22.02 -6.56
N GLU A 236 7.14 22.04 -7.77
CA GLU A 236 8.59 21.86 -7.96
C GLU A 236 9.38 23.07 -7.45
N ASN A 237 10.58 22.82 -6.92
CA ASN A 237 11.47 23.88 -6.47
C ASN A 237 12.36 24.40 -7.62
N ASP A 238 13.12 25.46 -7.34
CA ASP A 238 13.94 26.14 -8.35
C ASP A 238 15.12 25.28 -8.86
N THR A 239 15.46 24.19 -8.18
CA THR A 239 16.52 23.25 -8.57
C THR A 239 15.98 22.04 -9.35
N ARG A 240 14.73 22.11 -9.83
CA ARG A 240 14.06 21.02 -10.57
C ARG A 240 13.93 19.74 -9.74
N GLY A 241 13.77 19.90 -8.44
CA GLY A 241 13.47 18.85 -7.47
C GLY A 241 12.20 19.18 -6.69
N THR A 242 12.04 18.53 -5.54
CA THR A 242 10.88 18.76 -4.67
C THR A 242 11.26 18.72 -3.19
N ASP A 243 10.66 19.62 -2.40
CA ASP A 243 10.85 19.65 -0.95
C ASP A 243 9.96 18.63 -0.23
N HIS A 244 10.12 18.49 1.08
CA HIS A 244 9.32 17.57 1.89
C HIS A 244 7.83 17.94 1.89
N GLY A 245 6.96 16.94 1.77
CA GLY A 245 5.50 17.06 1.87
C GLY A 245 4.89 16.01 2.80
N ALA A 246 3.60 16.10 3.11
CA ALA A 246 3.00 15.29 4.16
C ALA A 246 2.53 13.88 3.72
N ALA A 247 2.25 13.68 2.43
CA ALA A 247 1.58 12.46 1.96
C ALA A 247 2.13 11.90 0.66
N ALA A 248 2.19 10.57 0.57
CA ALA A 248 2.60 9.82 -0.61
C ALA A 248 1.67 8.61 -0.85
N PRO A 249 1.48 8.17 -2.10
CA PRO A 249 0.77 6.94 -2.38
C PRO A 249 1.57 5.72 -1.90
N GLN A 250 0.86 4.69 -1.44
CA GLN A 250 1.43 3.40 -1.07
C GLN A 250 0.81 2.27 -1.88
N PHE A 251 1.60 1.27 -2.24
CA PHE A 251 1.16 0.08 -2.95
C PHE A 251 0.95 -1.06 -1.98
N MET A 252 -0.13 -1.82 -2.17
CA MET A 252 -0.33 -3.14 -1.57
C MET A 252 -0.55 -4.14 -2.71
N LEU A 253 0.24 -5.23 -2.77
CA LEU A 253 0.16 -6.23 -3.83
C LEU A 253 0.08 -7.64 -3.26
N GLY A 254 -0.63 -8.53 -3.95
CA GLY A 254 -0.77 -9.94 -3.57
C GLY A 254 -1.96 -10.61 -4.25
N GLY A 255 -1.97 -11.94 -4.34
CA GLY A 255 -3.09 -12.66 -4.96
C GLY A 255 -4.41 -12.54 -4.16
N ALA A 256 -4.33 -12.24 -2.87
CA ALA A 256 -5.48 -11.95 -2.02
C ALA A 256 -5.84 -10.44 -1.97
N VAL A 257 -5.05 -9.56 -2.59
CA VAL A 257 -5.31 -8.12 -2.59
C VAL A 257 -6.40 -7.76 -3.59
N ARG A 258 -7.44 -7.07 -3.13
CA ARG A 258 -8.43 -6.41 -3.98
C ARG A 258 -7.82 -5.14 -4.58
N GLY A 259 -7.36 -5.24 -5.83
CA GLY A 259 -6.75 -4.13 -6.55
C GLY A 259 -7.70 -2.97 -6.87
N GLY A 260 -7.12 -1.82 -7.18
CA GLY A 260 -7.83 -0.57 -7.44
C GLY A 260 -7.20 0.65 -6.77
N LEU A 261 -7.83 1.81 -6.95
CA LEU A 261 -7.48 3.05 -6.24
C LEU A 261 -8.28 3.16 -4.94
N PHE A 262 -7.58 3.46 -3.85
CA PHE A 262 -8.13 3.66 -2.51
C PHE A 262 -7.61 4.98 -1.91
N GLY A 263 -8.23 5.42 -0.82
CA GLY A 263 -7.92 6.71 -0.20
C GLY A 263 -8.53 7.86 -0.99
N GLU A 264 -7.88 9.03 -0.95
CA GLU A 264 -8.36 10.23 -1.63
C GLU A 264 -7.37 10.67 -2.71
N ALA A 265 -7.89 11.03 -3.89
CA ALA A 265 -7.08 11.62 -4.94
C ALA A 265 -6.50 12.97 -4.48
N PRO A 266 -5.30 13.35 -4.96
CA PRO A 266 -4.64 14.59 -4.54
C PRO A 266 -5.50 15.82 -4.87
N ARG A 267 -5.60 16.74 -3.91
CA ARG A 267 -6.35 18.00 -4.01
C ARG A 267 -5.43 19.18 -4.27
N LEU A 268 -5.11 19.44 -5.54
CA LEU A 268 -4.15 20.50 -5.92
C LEU A 268 -4.68 21.94 -5.75
N ASP A 269 -5.96 22.12 -5.41
CA ASP A 269 -6.61 23.39 -4.99
C ASP A 269 -6.34 23.70 -3.52
N ARG A 270 -5.98 22.68 -2.74
CA ARG A 270 -5.99 22.73 -1.29
C ARG A 270 -4.74 22.07 -0.76
N LEU A 271 -3.62 22.74 -1.01
CA LEU A 271 -2.34 22.37 -0.44
C LEU A 271 -2.29 22.76 1.05
N ASP A 272 -1.46 22.07 1.80
CA ASP A 272 -1.17 22.44 3.19
C ASP A 272 -0.38 23.76 3.28
N GLY A 273 -0.12 24.25 4.50
CA GLY A 273 0.58 25.51 4.73
C GLY A 273 2.00 25.56 4.17
N GLU A 274 2.54 24.41 3.75
CA GLU A 274 3.88 24.25 3.21
C GLU A 274 3.87 23.92 1.71
N GLY A 275 2.71 23.97 1.05
CA GLY A 275 2.57 23.65 -0.37
C GLY A 275 2.60 22.16 -0.70
N GLY A 276 2.45 21.29 0.30
CA GLY A 276 2.34 19.84 0.16
C GLY A 276 0.91 19.33 0.06
N LEU A 277 0.76 18.03 -0.23
CA LEU A 277 -0.51 17.33 -0.13
C LEU A 277 -0.81 16.99 1.32
N ALA A 278 -1.96 17.39 1.83
CA ALA A 278 -2.43 16.95 3.15
C ALA A 278 -2.62 15.42 3.18
N ALA A 279 -2.31 14.81 4.34
CA ALA A 279 -2.61 13.40 4.56
C ALA A 279 -4.13 13.19 4.68
N ALA A 280 -4.67 12.33 3.82
CA ALA A 280 -6.08 11.93 3.83
C ALA A 280 -6.28 10.54 4.48
N VAL A 281 -5.24 9.70 4.44
CA VAL A 281 -5.25 8.36 5.01
C VAL A 281 -4.14 8.28 6.05
N ASP A 282 -4.51 8.03 7.30
CA ASP A 282 -3.55 7.74 8.36
C ASP A 282 -2.82 6.43 8.05
N PHE A 283 -1.49 6.45 8.01
CA PHE A 283 -0.69 5.28 7.64
C PHE A 283 -0.91 4.07 8.53
N ARG A 284 -1.37 4.28 9.78
CA ARG A 284 -1.65 3.18 10.70
C ARG A 284 -2.85 2.35 10.26
N ARG A 285 -3.67 2.83 9.33
CA ARG A 285 -4.66 2.00 8.62
C ARG A 285 -3.99 0.93 7.77
N LEU A 286 -2.82 1.19 7.16
CA LEU A 286 -2.03 0.15 6.48
C LEU A 286 -1.51 -0.86 7.50
N CYS A 287 -0.97 -0.39 8.64
CA CYS A 287 -0.56 -1.27 9.74
C CYS A 287 -1.71 -2.15 10.23
N ALA A 288 -2.89 -1.59 10.46
CA ALA A 288 -4.08 -2.35 10.87
C ALA A 288 -4.50 -3.38 9.81
N THR A 289 -4.42 -3.02 8.53
CA THR A 289 -4.69 -3.95 7.42
C THR A 289 -3.74 -5.13 7.42
N VAL A 290 -2.43 -4.87 7.64
CA VAL A 290 -1.42 -5.91 7.75
C VAL A 290 -1.65 -6.79 8.97
N LEU A 291 -1.97 -6.19 10.13
CA LEU A 291 -2.25 -6.90 11.38
C LEU A 291 -3.42 -7.88 11.24
N ASP A 292 -4.50 -7.42 10.61
CA ASP A 292 -5.67 -8.22 10.30
C ASP A 292 -5.33 -9.34 9.28
N ALA A 293 -4.64 -9.00 8.18
CA ALA A 293 -4.33 -9.95 7.11
C ALA A 293 -3.36 -11.07 7.51
N CYS A 294 -2.34 -10.76 8.28
CA CYS A 294 -1.29 -11.69 8.62
C CYS A 294 -1.59 -12.48 9.90
N TRP A 295 -2.22 -11.84 10.90
CA TRP A 295 -2.35 -12.43 12.24
C TRP A 295 -3.78 -12.43 12.81
N ALA A 296 -4.75 -11.79 12.14
CA ALA A 296 -6.12 -11.62 12.64
C ALA A 296 -6.15 -11.11 14.10
N VAL A 297 -5.31 -10.10 14.39
CA VAL A 297 -5.18 -9.46 15.71
C VAL A 297 -5.90 -8.12 15.72
N ASP A 298 -6.59 -7.80 16.83
CA ASP A 298 -7.13 -6.45 17.01
C ASP A 298 -5.98 -5.43 17.01
N CYS A 299 -5.99 -4.57 16.01
CA CYS A 299 -5.00 -3.53 15.85
C CYS A 299 -4.86 -2.63 17.09
N ALA A 300 -5.91 -2.44 17.90
CA ALA A 300 -5.85 -1.62 19.09
C ALA A 300 -4.84 -2.15 20.13
N ALA A 301 -4.70 -3.48 20.25
CA ALA A 301 -3.75 -4.10 21.17
C ALA A 301 -2.28 -3.86 20.75
N VAL A 302 -2.04 -3.59 19.47
CA VAL A 302 -0.68 -3.41 18.91
C VAL A 302 -0.37 -1.94 18.62
N LEU A 303 -1.35 -1.16 18.17
CA LEU A 303 -1.19 0.24 17.77
C LEU A 303 -1.59 1.22 18.88
N GLY A 304 -2.09 0.73 20.02
CA GLY A 304 -2.53 1.55 21.16
C GLY A 304 -3.92 2.17 21.00
N ARG A 305 -4.45 2.22 19.78
CA ARG A 305 -5.85 2.58 19.48
C ARG A 305 -6.33 1.89 18.21
N ARG A 306 -7.64 1.88 18.00
CA ARG A 306 -8.25 1.26 16.82
C ARG A 306 -8.06 2.12 15.58
N PHE A 307 -7.67 1.48 14.47
CA PHE A 307 -7.68 2.04 13.13
C PHE A 307 -8.47 1.12 12.21
N GLU A 308 -9.34 1.69 11.38
CA GLU A 308 -10.10 0.91 10.41
C GLU A 308 -9.16 0.36 9.33
N ALA A 309 -9.10 -0.97 9.20
CA ALA A 309 -8.38 -1.63 8.13
C ALA A 309 -8.91 -1.16 6.76
N LEU A 310 -8.00 -1.04 5.80
CA LEU A 310 -8.35 -0.70 4.44
C LEU A 310 -9.07 -1.90 3.81
N PRO A 311 -10.12 -1.68 3.00
CA PRO A 311 -10.86 -2.75 2.38
C PRO A 311 -10.11 -3.21 1.11
N VAL A 312 -8.87 -3.65 1.26
CA VAL A 312 -7.95 -3.99 0.16
C VAL A 312 -7.57 -5.47 0.16
N ILE A 313 -8.07 -6.26 1.12
CA ILE A 313 -7.89 -7.71 1.14
C ILE A 313 -9.24 -8.36 0.82
N ARG A 314 -9.26 -9.31 -0.11
CA ARG A 314 -10.46 -10.09 -0.45
C ARG A 314 -10.89 -10.91 0.77
N ALA A 315 -12.21 -11.04 0.96
CA ALA A 315 -12.78 -11.99 1.91
C ALA A 315 -12.36 -13.42 1.53
#